data_AF-A0A149ZNQ1-F1
#
_entry.id   AF-A0A149ZNQ1-F1
#
_cell.length_a   1.000
_cell.length_b   1.000
_cell.length_c   1.000
_cell.angle_alpha   90.00
_cell.angle_beta   90.00
_cell.angle_gamma   90.00
#
_symmetry.space_group_name_H-M   'P 1'
#
loop_
_entity.id
_entity.type
_entity.pdbx_description
1 polymer ?
#
loop_
_entity_poly.entity_id
_entity_poly.type
_entity_poly.pdbx_seq_one_letter_code
_entity_poly.pdbx_strand_id
1 'polypeptide(L)'
;MSDTLLVEEAAEKNVRAVENRRLTPAVLTVLGVLATIESVRLGLGDLTEPGPGAWPLLTSVGVLVTSVWLFITGVERCEKVLISDLARVATAIAAIAFFVVMLPLVGMPVPAFVLLVVWLRLFGESWRLTLVTAALGVVALQIVFVELLGVPFPIGPLAPGR
;
A
#
# COMPACT_ATOMS: atom_id res chain seq x y z
N MET A 1 -45.16 8.03 -25.88
CA MET A 1 -43.87 7.98 -26.59
C MET A 1 -42.77 8.74 -25.84
N SER A 2 -43.06 9.90 -25.21
CA SER A 2 -42.08 10.64 -24.38
C SER A 2 -41.74 9.95 -23.05
N ASP A 3 -42.72 9.40 -22.34
CA ASP A 3 -42.48 8.78 -21.01
C ASP A 3 -41.63 7.50 -21.09
N THR A 4 -41.76 6.74 -22.17
CA THR A 4 -41.00 5.50 -22.38
C THR A 4 -39.51 5.77 -22.59
N LEU A 5 -39.16 6.85 -23.31
CA LEU A 5 -37.78 7.27 -23.53
C LEU A 5 -37.11 7.75 -22.24
N LEU A 6 -37.84 8.45 -21.36
CA LEU A 6 -37.30 8.90 -20.08
C LEU A 6 -37.05 7.74 -19.11
N VAL A 7 -37.87 6.70 -19.14
CA VAL A 7 -37.69 5.49 -18.33
C VAL A 7 -36.47 4.70 -18.82
N GLU A 8 -36.28 4.58 -20.14
CA GLU A 8 -35.16 3.86 -20.74
C GLU A 8 -33.82 4.59 -20.48
N GLU A 9 -33.78 5.92 -20.65
CA GLU A 9 -32.60 6.74 -20.35
C GLU A 9 -32.24 6.69 -18.85
N ALA A 10 -33.24 6.69 -17.97
CA ALA A 10 -33.04 6.55 -16.52
C ALA A 10 -32.54 5.14 -16.14
N ALA A 11 -33.05 4.09 -16.78
CA ALA A 11 -32.60 2.72 -16.56
C ALA A 11 -31.14 2.53 -17.00
N GLU A 12 -30.78 3.03 -18.18
CA GLU A 12 -29.42 2.93 -18.72
C GLU A 12 -28.42 3.73 -17.87
N LYS A 13 -28.80 4.93 -17.42
CA LYS A 13 -27.98 5.75 -16.50
C LYS A 13 -27.78 5.08 -15.15
N ASN A 14 -28.81 4.41 -14.62
CA ASN A 14 -28.71 3.66 -13.37
C ASN A 14 -27.84 2.41 -13.52
N VAL A 15 -27.95 1.65 -14.62
CA VAL A 15 -27.09 0.49 -14.89
C VAL A 15 -25.63 0.92 -14.99
N ARG A 16 -25.32 1.98 -15.75
CA ARG A 16 -23.94 2.51 -15.86
C ARG A 16 -23.41 3.04 -14.52
N ALA A 17 -24.27 3.66 -13.71
CA ALA A 17 -23.89 4.11 -12.37
C ALA A 17 -23.63 2.94 -11.41
N VAL A 18 -24.40 1.86 -11.49
CA VAL A 18 -24.20 0.63 -10.71
C VAL A 18 -22.96 -0.14 -11.17
N GLU A 19 -22.72 -0.21 -12.47
CA GLU A 19 -21.55 -0.84 -13.07
C GLU A 19 -20.27 -0.12 -12.66
N ASN A 20 -20.25 1.22 -12.74
CA ASN A 20 -19.13 2.03 -12.25
C ASN A 20 -18.89 1.87 -10.73
N ARG A 21 -19.95 1.64 -9.94
CA ARG A 21 -19.86 1.38 -8.49
C ARG A 21 -19.36 -0.01 -8.12
N ARG A 22 -19.16 -0.92 -9.08
CA ARG A 22 -18.57 -2.24 -8.80
C ARG A 22 -17.13 -2.35 -9.26
N LEU A 23 -16.63 -1.35 -9.96
CA LEU A 23 -15.25 -1.33 -10.48
C LEU A 23 -14.23 -1.35 -9.33
N THR A 24 -14.40 -0.50 -8.32
CA THR A 24 -13.47 -0.42 -7.18
C THR A 24 -13.36 -1.76 -6.44
N PRO A 25 -14.45 -2.36 -5.92
CA PRO A 25 -14.36 -3.66 -5.25
C PRO A 25 -13.91 -4.78 -6.19
N ALA A 26 -14.24 -4.73 -7.48
CA ALA A 26 -13.75 -5.71 -8.46
C ALA A 26 -12.22 -5.62 -8.63
N VAL A 27 -11.68 -4.42 -8.80
CA VAL A 27 -10.23 -4.19 -8.90
C VAL A 27 -9.53 -4.62 -7.60
N LEU A 28 -10.06 -4.25 -6.44
CA LEU A 28 -9.49 -4.67 -5.16
C LEU A 28 -9.56 -6.18 -4.95
N THR A 29 -10.61 -6.85 -5.44
CA THR A 29 -10.71 -8.31 -5.42
C THR A 29 -9.61 -8.94 -6.26
N VAL A 30 -9.39 -8.46 -7.49
CA VAL A 30 -8.31 -8.95 -8.36
C VAL A 30 -6.94 -8.72 -7.72
N LEU A 31 -6.69 -7.52 -7.18
CA LEU A 31 -5.44 -7.20 -6.47
C LEU A 31 -5.25 -8.06 -5.23
N GLY A 32 -6.32 -8.32 -4.45
CA GLY A 32 -6.29 -9.19 -3.28
C GLY A 32 -5.95 -10.63 -3.64
N VAL A 33 -6.49 -11.15 -4.75
CA VAL A 33 -6.15 -12.49 -5.27
C VAL A 33 -4.68 -12.54 -5.69
N LEU A 34 -4.22 -11.56 -6.48
CA LEU A 34 -2.82 -11.51 -6.93
C LEU A 34 -1.86 -11.41 -5.74
N ALA A 35 -2.15 -10.54 -4.77
CA ALA A 35 -1.36 -10.39 -3.56
C ALA A 35 -1.34 -11.68 -2.72
N THR A 36 -2.47 -12.39 -2.62
CA THR A 36 -2.55 -13.70 -1.96
C THR A 36 -1.61 -14.71 -2.64
N ILE A 37 -1.64 -14.78 -3.97
CA ILE A 37 -0.78 -15.69 -4.74
C ILE A 37 0.70 -15.36 -4.53
N GLU A 38 1.08 -14.09 -4.64
CA GLU A 38 2.47 -13.65 -4.43
C GLU A 38 2.92 -13.86 -2.99
N SER A 39 2.02 -13.69 -2.01
CA SER A 39 2.30 -13.99 -0.59
C SER A 39 2.65 -15.46 -0.37
N VAL A 40 1.90 -16.38 -1.01
CA VAL A 40 2.21 -17.81 -0.94
C VAL A 40 3.54 -18.12 -1.64
N ARG A 41 3.83 -17.47 -2.77
CA ARG A 41 5.10 -17.63 -3.52
C ARG A 41 6.31 -17.14 -2.74
N LEU A 42 6.16 -16.11 -1.91
CA LEU A 42 7.21 -15.63 -1.01
C LEU A 42 7.55 -16.63 0.10
N GLY A 43 6.68 -17.61 0.36
CA GLY A 43 6.87 -18.62 1.40
C GLY A 43 6.31 -18.19 2.74
N LEU A 44 5.46 -19.04 3.32
CA LEU A 44 4.74 -18.74 4.56
C LEU A 44 5.55 -19.09 5.82
N GLY A 45 6.60 -19.90 5.69
CA GLY A 45 7.35 -20.44 6.82
C GLY A 45 6.50 -21.34 7.71
N ASP A 46 6.83 -21.40 8.99
CA ASP A 46 6.14 -22.19 10.01
C ASP A 46 5.32 -21.29 10.96
N LEU A 47 4.42 -21.88 11.74
CA LEU A 47 3.58 -21.12 12.69
C LEU A 47 4.39 -20.46 13.82
N THR A 48 5.54 -21.03 14.17
CA THR A 48 6.47 -20.48 15.16
C THR A 48 7.54 -19.59 14.55
N GLU A 49 7.76 -19.69 13.25
CA GLU A 49 8.77 -18.93 12.51
C GLU A 49 8.16 -18.48 11.17
N PRO A 50 7.31 -17.43 11.20
CA PRO A 50 6.57 -17.00 10.03
C PRO A 50 7.53 -16.48 8.96
N GLY A 51 7.35 -17.02 7.75
CA GLY A 51 8.10 -16.62 6.56
C GLY A 51 7.67 -15.25 6.03
N PRO A 52 8.41 -14.70 5.05
CA PRO A 52 8.17 -13.35 4.52
C PRO A 52 6.81 -13.20 3.84
N GLY A 53 6.17 -14.30 3.43
CA GLY A 53 4.83 -14.33 2.86
C GLY A 53 3.67 -14.34 3.87
N ALA A 54 3.91 -14.67 5.15
CA ALA A 54 2.85 -14.86 6.13
C ALA A 54 2.05 -13.57 6.41
N TRP A 55 2.74 -12.45 6.60
CA TRP A 55 2.11 -11.16 6.86
C TRP A 55 1.40 -10.57 5.62
N PRO A 56 2.03 -10.57 4.43
CA PRO A 56 1.35 -10.27 3.17
C PRO A 56 0.10 -11.13 2.94
N LEU A 57 0.13 -12.43 3.30
CA LEU A 57 -1.03 -13.32 3.17
C LEU A 57 -2.18 -12.85 4.06
N LEU A 58 -1.91 -12.57 5.34
CA LEU A 58 -2.95 -12.16 6.28
C LEU A 58 -3.63 -10.86 5.84
N THR A 59 -2.84 -9.87 5.41
CA THR A 59 -3.36 -8.57 4.97
C THR A 59 -4.10 -8.67 3.63
N SER A 60 -3.58 -9.44 2.66
CA SER A 60 -4.23 -9.65 1.37
C SER A 60 -5.54 -10.42 1.47
N VAL A 61 -5.63 -11.42 2.36
CA VAL A 61 -6.90 -12.12 2.67
C VAL A 61 -7.91 -11.14 3.28
N GLY A 62 -7.49 -10.26 4.19
CA GLY A 62 -8.35 -9.22 4.75
C GLY A 62 -8.92 -8.29 3.68
N VAL A 63 -8.07 -7.82 2.76
CA VAL A 63 -8.48 -7.01 1.60
C VAL A 63 -9.43 -7.79 0.70
N LEU A 64 -9.12 -9.05 0.40
CA LEU A 64 -9.94 -9.90 -0.47
C LEU A 64 -11.35 -10.10 0.11
N VAL A 65 -11.45 -10.47 1.38
CA VAL A 65 -12.73 -10.70 2.07
C VAL A 65 -13.56 -9.43 2.10
N THR A 66 -12.96 -8.29 2.49
CA THR A 66 -13.68 -7.00 2.54
C THR A 66 -14.11 -6.52 1.16
N SER A 67 -13.30 -6.75 0.13
CA SER A 67 -13.62 -6.37 -1.25
C SER A 67 -14.74 -7.21 -1.84
N VAL A 68 -14.74 -8.52 -1.60
CA VAL A 68 -15.83 -9.43 -2.00
C VAL A 68 -17.12 -9.07 -1.26
N TRP A 69 -17.04 -8.80 0.04
CA TRP A 69 -18.18 -8.34 0.82
C TRP A 69 -18.78 -7.03 0.26
N LEU A 70 -17.93 -6.07 -0.09
CA LEU A 70 -18.34 -4.81 -0.70
C LEU A 70 -18.99 -5.02 -2.07
N PHE A 71 -18.43 -5.93 -2.89
CA PHE A 71 -18.96 -6.28 -4.20
C PHE A 71 -20.38 -6.87 -4.11
N ILE A 72 -20.62 -7.77 -3.14
CA ILE A 72 -21.91 -8.42 -2.93
C ILE A 72 -22.95 -7.46 -2.35
N THR A 73 -22.57 -6.70 -1.31
CA THR A 73 -23.50 -5.81 -0.59
C THR A 73 -23.80 -4.51 -1.34
N GLY A 74 -22.91 -4.09 -2.25
CA GLY A 74 -23.05 -2.84 -3.00
C GLY A 74 -22.98 -1.57 -2.15
N VAL A 75 -22.47 -1.68 -0.91
CA VAL A 75 -22.41 -0.57 0.05
C VAL A 75 -21.21 0.33 -0.26
N GLU A 76 -21.26 1.07 -1.35
CA GLU A 76 -20.26 2.10 -1.60
C GLU A 76 -20.70 3.47 -1.06
N ARG A 77 -19.98 3.95 -0.05
CA ARG A 77 -19.92 5.38 0.24
C ARG A 77 -18.89 6.01 -0.69
N CYS A 78 -19.37 6.61 -1.77
CA CYS A 78 -18.54 7.49 -2.60
C CYS A 78 -18.34 8.82 -1.86
N GLU A 79 -17.23 8.94 -1.15
CA GLU A 79 -16.70 10.26 -0.79
C GLU A 79 -16.07 10.89 -2.04
N LYS A 80 -16.20 12.21 -2.21
CA LYS A 80 -15.59 12.90 -3.35
C LYS A 80 -14.07 12.83 -3.20
N VAL A 81 -13.42 12.05 -4.06
CA VAL A 81 -11.95 12.03 -4.15
C VAL A 81 -11.47 13.40 -4.60
N LEU A 82 -10.70 14.08 -3.76
CA LEU A 82 -10.04 15.33 -4.13
C LEU A 82 -8.76 15.01 -4.90
N ILE A 83 -8.34 15.91 -5.79
CA ILE A 83 -7.05 15.79 -6.50
C ILE A 83 -5.88 15.67 -5.50
N SER A 84 -6.02 16.31 -4.32
CA SER A 84 -5.07 16.17 -3.21
C SER A 84 -4.91 14.72 -2.73
N ASP A 85 -5.99 13.94 -2.76
CA ASP A 85 -5.97 12.55 -2.28
C ASP A 85 -5.22 11.66 -3.27
N LEU A 86 -5.46 11.86 -4.57
CA LEU A 86 -4.72 11.17 -5.63
C LEU A 86 -3.23 11.51 -5.59
N ALA A 87 -2.89 12.79 -5.39
CA ALA A 87 -1.49 13.21 -5.26
C ALA A 87 -0.81 12.59 -4.02
N ARG A 88 -1.53 12.47 -2.90
CA ARG A 88 -1.02 11.79 -1.68
C ARG A 88 -0.76 10.32 -1.93
N VAL A 89 -1.69 9.61 -2.57
CA VAL A 89 -1.52 8.19 -2.92
C VAL A 89 -0.35 8.01 -3.89
N ALA A 90 -0.26 8.82 -4.93
CA ALA A 90 0.85 8.79 -5.88
C ALA A 90 2.21 9.05 -5.19
N THR A 91 2.25 9.99 -4.25
CA THR A 91 3.46 10.28 -3.46
C THR A 91 3.87 9.10 -2.59
N ALA A 92 2.91 8.43 -1.95
CA ALA A 92 3.17 7.24 -1.14
C ALA A 92 3.74 6.09 -1.99
N ILE A 93 3.12 5.82 -3.15
CA ILE A 93 3.59 4.79 -4.10
C ILE A 93 5.01 5.13 -4.59
N ALA A 94 5.27 6.39 -4.97
CA ALA A 94 6.57 6.83 -5.43
C ALA A 94 7.65 6.67 -4.34
N ALA A 95 7.32 6.97 -3.08
CA ALA A 95 8.24 6.79 -1.97
C ALA A 95 8.59 5.31 -1.71
N ILE A 96 7.60 4.40 -1.83
CA ILE A 96 7.84 2.95 -1.72
C ILE A 96 8.71 2.47 -2.89
N ALA A 97 8.41 2.88 -4.12
CA ALA A 97 9.21 2.52 -5.30
C ALA A 97 10.65 3.03 -5.17
N PHE A 98 10.84 4.27 -4.70
CA PHE A 98 12.16 4.84 -4.38
C PHE A 98 12.90 3.99 -3.36
N PHE A 99 12.24 3.57 -2.27
CA PHE A 99 12.83 2.72 -1.25
C PHE A 99 13.35 1.41 -1.84
N VAL A 100 12.53 0.70 -2.62
CA VAL A 100 12.90 -0.59 -3.23
C VAL A 100 14.10 -0.46 -4.17
N VAL A 101 14.15 0.61 -4.97
CA VAL A 101 15.25 0.85 -5.92
C VAL A 101 16.54 1.26 -5.21
N MET A 102 16.46 2.09 -4.16
CA MET A 102 17.63 2.60 -3.45
C MET A 102 18.23 1.62 -2.45
N LEU A 103 17.41 0.72 -1.89
CA LEU A 103 17.85 -0.27 -0.90
C LEU A 103 19.11 -1.06 -1.36
N PRO A 104 19.19 -1.63 -2.58
CA PRO A 104 20.40 -2.31 -3.04
C PRO A 104 21.57 -1.37 -3.41
N LEU A 105 21.34 -0.05 -3.57
CA LEU A 105 22.35 0.90 -4.06
C LEU A 105 23.13 1.59 -2.94
N VAL A 106 22.45 1.96 -1.86
CA VAL A 106 23.03 2.72 -0.74
C VAL A 106 22.79 2.06 0.63
N GLY A 107 22.09 0.93 0.66
CA GLY A 107 21.66 0.26 1.89
C GLY A 107 20.39 0.89 2.49
N MET A 108 20.04 0.49 3.71
CA MET A 108 18.77 0.83 4.37
C MET A 108 18.63 2.29 4.89
N PRO A 109 19.65 2.95 5.49
CA PRO A 109 19.43 4.18 6.26
C PRO A 109 18.85 5.34 5.46
N VAL A 110 19.42 5.62 4.28
CA VAL A 110 19.00 6.74 3.42
C VAL A 110 17.57 6.53 2.89
N PRO A 111 17.24 5.41 2.22
CA PRO A 111 15.89 5.21 1.73
C PRO A 111 14.86 5.09 2.85
N ALA A 112 15.20 4.48 3.99
CA ALA A 112 14.30 4.42 5.15
C ALA A 112 14.00 5.81 5.72
N PHE A 113 15.01 6.67 5.83
CA PHE A 113 14.81 8.06 6.30
C PHE A 113 13.87 8.83 5.38
N VAL A 114 14.12 8.79 4.07
CA VAL A 114 13.29 9.46 3.08
C VAL A 114 11.86 8.94 3.14
N LEU A 115 11.68 7.61 3.21
CA LEU A 115 10.36 6.99 3.32
C LEU A 115 9.62 7.49 4.57
N LEU A 116 10.25 7.46 5.75
CA LEU A 116 9.64 7.93 7.00
C LEU A 116 9.30 9.43 6.95
N VAL A 117 10.17 10.27 6.40
CA VAL A 117 9.91 11.70 6.23
C VAL A 117 8.68 11.91 5.34
N VAL A 118 8.61 11.23 4.19
CA VAL A 118 7.47 11.36 3.28
C VAL A 118 6.17 10.92 3.97
N TRP A 119 6.16 9.76 4.63
CA TRP A 119 4.98 9.25 5.33
C TRP A 119 4.50 10.19 6.45
N LEU A 120 5.41 10.67 7.31
CA LEU A 120 5.05 11.60 8.39
C LEU A 120 4.55 12.94 7.84
N ARG A 121 5.14 13.44 6.74
CA ARG A 121 4.64 14.66 6.08
C ARG A 121 3.28 14.46 5.42
N LEU A 122 3.00 13.28 4.86
CA LEU A 122 1.68 12.96 4.30
C LEU A 122 0.59 12.93 5.38
N PHE A 123 0.92 12.50 6.61
CA PHE A 123 0.02 12.58 7.76
C PHE A 123 -0.14 13.98 8.37
N GLY A 124 0.60 14.97 7.87
CA GLY A 124 0.47 16.37 8.30
C GLY A 124 1.33 16.75 9.51
N GLU A 125 2.30 15.91 9.90
CA GLU A 125 3.19 16.21 11.02
C GLU A 125 4.08 17.43 10.76
N SER A 126 4.45 18.12 11.85
CA SER A 126 5.37 19.25 11.81
C SER A 126 6.78 18.81 11.43
N TRP A 127 7.52 19.63 10.68
CA TRP A 127 8.88 19.30 10.22
C TRP A 127 9.84 18.88 11.33
N ARG A 128 9.73 19.49 12.52
CA ARG A 128 10.56 19.14 13.68
C ARG A 128 10.28 17.71 14.14
N LEU A 129 9.01 17.38 14.36
CA LEU A 129 8.60 16.02 14.73
C LEU A 129 8.94 15.03 13.63
N THR A 130 8.71 15.37 12.37
CA THR A 130 9.05 14.50 11.24
C THR A 130 10.53 14.15 11.22
N LEU A 131 11.43 15.13 11.28
CA LEU A 131 12.87 14.88 11.19
C LEU A 131 13.39 14.10 12.41
N VAL A 132 12.93 14.45 13.62
CA VAL A 132 13.33 13.75 14.84
C VAL A 132 12.81 12.31 14.83
N THR A 133 11.53 12.10 14.57
CA THR A 133 10.93 10.76 14.55
C THR A 133 11.49 9.90 13.41
N ALA A 134 11.75 10.47 12.24
CA ALA A 134 12.39 9.74 11.14
C ALA A 134 13.82 9.35 11.49
N ALA A 135 14.62 10.26 12.07
CA ALA A 135 16.00 9.96 12.47
C ALA A 135 16.05 8.87 13.55
N LEU A 136 15.24 9.00 14.61
CA LEU A 136 15.14 8.00 15.67
C LEU A 136 14.61 6.66 15.13
N GLY A 137 13.63 6.70 14.23
CA GLY A 137 13.07 5.51 13.59
C GLY A 137 14.11 4.74 12.78
N VAL A 138 14.94 5.43 11.99
CA VAL A 138 16.03 4.78 11.24
C VAL A 138 17.07 4.16 12.16
N VAL A 139 17.46 4.86 13.24
CA VAL A 139 18.40 4.32 14.23
C VAL A 139 17.82 3.07 14.90
N ALA A 140 16.55 3.12 15.31
CA ALA A 140 15.86 1.97 15.89
C ALA A 140 15.78 0.78 14.92
N LEU A 141 15.44 1.03 13.66
CA LEU A 141 15.43 0.00 12.61
C LEU A 141 16.82 -0.61 12.40
N GLN A 142 17.88 0.19 12.41
CA GLN A 142 19.25 -0.31 12.31
C GLN A 142 19.58 -1.24 13.48
N ILE A 143 19.27 -0.84 14.72
CA ILE A 143 19.52 -1.68 15.90
C ILE A 143 18.75 -3.00 15.79
N VAL A 144 17.46 -2.95 15.48
CA VAL A 144 16.62 -4.15 15.39
C VAL A 144 17.08 -5.09 14.28
N PHE A 145 17.27 -4.58 13.07
CA PHE A 145 17.55 -5.43 11.92
C PHE A 145 19.02 -5.83 11.79
N VAL A 146 19.95 -4.93 12.08
CA VAL A 146 21.38 -5.21 11.95
C VAL A 146 21.91 -5.92 13.19
N GLU A 147 21.71 -5.33 14.37
CA GLU A 147 22.34 -5.82 15.60
C GLU A 147 21.55 -6.98 16.22
N LEU A 148 20.23 -6.88 16.25
CA LEU A 148 19.38 -7.86 16.93
C LEU A 148 19.08 -9.09 16.06
N LEU A 149 18.69 -8.85 14.80
CA LEU A 149 18.29 -9.90 13.86
C LEU A 149 19.45 -10.37 12.95
N GLY A 150 20.58 -9.66 12.92
CA GLY A 150 21.74 -10.05 12.12
C GLY A 150 21.48 -10.06 10.61
N VAL A 151 20.51 -9.28 10.11
CA VAL A 151 20.14 -9.30 8.70
C VAL A 151 21.24 -8.63 7.87
N PRO A 152 21.86 -9.35 6.91
CA PRO A 152 22.89 -8.76 6.06
C PRO A 152 22.24 -7.81 5.05
N PHE A 153 22.39 -6.50 5.27
CA PHE A 153 21.94 -5.51 4.29
C PHE A 153 22.96 -5.32 3.17
N PRO A 154 22.50 -5.12 1.92
CA PRO A 154 23.38 -4.77 0.82
C PRO A 154 24.16 -3.49 1.14
N ILE A 155 25.48 -3.58 1.12
CA ILE A 155 26.37 -2.42 1.05
C ILE A 155 26.49 -2.14 -0.44
N GLY A 156 25.55 -1.35 -0.97
CA GLY A 156 25.53 -1.08 -2.40
C GLY A 156 26.79 -0.34 -2.86
N PRO A 157 27.05 -0.29 -4.18
CA PRO A 157 28.29 0.26 -4.74
C PRO A 157 28.53 1.75 -4.44
N LEU A 158 27.48 2.47 -4.01
CA LEU A 158 27.55 3.90 -3.65
C LEU A 158 27.64 4.12 -2.14
N ALA A 159 27.65 3.06 -1.33
CA ALA A 159 27.81 3.19 0.10
C ALA A 159 29.25 3.64 0.42
N PRO A 160 29.45 4.67 1.26
CA PRO A 160 30.78 5.02 1.73
C PRO A 160 31.38 3.80 2.43
N GLY A 161 32.54 3.35 1.95
CA GLY A 161 33.24 2.17 2.47
C GLY A 161 33.35 2.25 3.99
N ARG A 162 32.96 1.16 4.67
CA ARG A 162 33.24 0.98 6.09
C ARG A 162 34.69 0.60 6.30
#